data_AF-A0A930QEQ0-F1
#
_entry.id   AF-A0A930QEQ0-F1
#
_cell.length_a   1.000
_cell.length_b   1.000
_cell.length_c   1.000
_cell.angle_alpha   90.00
_cell.angle_beta   90.00
_cell.angle_gamma   90.00
#
_symmetry.space_group_name_H-M   'P 1'
#
loop_
_entity.id
_entity.type
_entity.pdbx_description
1 polymer ?
#
loop_
_entity_poly.entity_id
_entity_poly.type
_entity_poly.pdbx_seq_one_letter_code
_entity_poly.pdbx_strand_id
1 'polypeptide(L)'
;TAALLIPATITAMLCGITEPLEFTFLFVAPLLYLIHALLSATLSATLYSFGLSGNFGGGLIDAFVQNWIPLFPYHYMEYITQIVIGLCFTAIYFFVFRFVIQLKDYKTPGRTDDTVDDKLFTKADYKAKQAGTAADGAAAPSMKLDERDVKAKAFLEGLGGPSNIVDVTNCATRLRVTVSDPERVAPAVAFTDAGAHGLVRNGHAFQVIVGLSVPQIRERFEALLTAPASDAAETAVGTEKSVAINAVTTGHVIDMSEVKDEMFSQKMMGDGVAVEPTEGVVVAPADAEVTMVMEDSRHAVGLRMDNGAEMLIHIGVDTVKLEGKGFEMHVAMGDRVKAGTPLVTFDRTVIHEAGYQDTVIMAVTNSGEYPLMKKTTGMDAKAGETPVLTF
;
A
#
# COMPACT_ATOMS: atom_id res chain seq x y z
N THR A 1 -14.18 -22.05 -5.13
CA THR A 1 -13.05 -22.71 -4.42
C THR A 1 -12.04 -23.47 -5.28
N ALA A 2 -12.42 -24.55 -5.98
CA ALA A 2 -11.43 -25.47 -6.61
C ALA A 2 -10.59 -24.78 -7.70
N ALA A 3 -11.21 -23.89 -8.48
CA ALA A 3 -10.55 -23.07 -9.49
C ALA A 3 -9.48 -22.11 -8.92
N LEU A 4 -9.54 -21.77 -7.63
CA LEU A 4 -8.57 -20.91 -6.96
C LEU A 4 -7.51 -21.72 -6.22
N LEU A 5 -7.93 -22.73 -5.45
CA LEU A 5 -7.03 -23.52 -4.60
C LEU A 5 -6.12 -24.46 -5.40
N ILE A 6 -6.60 -25.03 -6.51
CA ILE A 6 -5.79 -25.96 -7.32
C ILE A 6 -4.60 -25.22 -7.95
N PRO A 7 -4.78 -24.10 -8.68
CA PRO A 7 -3.66 -23.35 -9.24
C PRO A 7 -2.72 -22.82 -8.17
N ALA A 8 -3.26 -22.25 -7.07
CA ALA A 8 -2.43 -21.72 -5.98
C ALA A 8 -1.57 -22.82 -5.32
N THR A 9 -2.14 -24.02 -5.10
CA THR A 9 -1.40 -25.16 -4.52
C THR A 9 -0.33 -25.66 -5.47
N ILE A 10 -0.64 -25.79 -6.76
CA ILE A 10 0.34 -26.24 -7.78
C ILE A 10 1.49 -25.23 -7.88
N THR A 11 1.19 -23.94 -7.94
CA THR A 11 2.21 -22.88 -7.98
C THR A 11 3.08 -22.89 -6.73
N ALA A 12 2.48 -23.04 -5.54
CA ALA A 12 3.22 -23.13 -4.28
C ALA A 12 4.14 -24.37 -4.25
N MET A 13 3.66 -25.52 -4.71
CA MET A 13 4.46 -26.75 -4.77
C MET A 13 5.62 -26.64 -5.76
N LEU A 14 5.38 -26.09 -6.94
CA LEU A 14 6.38 -26.03 -8.01
C LEU A 14 7.43 -24.95 -7.77
N CYS A 15 6.99 -23.75 -7.39
CA CYS A 15 7.83 -22.56 -7.29
C CYS A 15 8.23 -22.18 -5.86
N GLY A 16 7.68 -22.85 -4.84
CA GLY A 16 7.97 -22.55 -3.43
C GLY A 16 7.32 -21.27 -2.89
N ILE A 17 6.48 -20.60 -3.69
CA ILE A 17 5.80 -19.36 -3.29
C ILE A 17 4.52 -19.73 -2.51
N THR A 18 4.64 -19.83 -1.19
CA THR A 18 3.55 -20.23 -0.28
C THR A 18 2.80 -19.06 0.34
N GLU A 19 3.33 -17.84 0.20
CA GLU A 19 2.81 -16.61 0.83
C GLU A 19 1.29 -16.40 0.66
N PRO A 20 0.69 -16.61 -0.54
CA PRO A 20 -0.76 -16.40 -0.71
C PRO A 20 -1.62 -17.34 0.15
N LEU A 21 -1.13 -18.56 0.42
CA LEU A 21 -1.81 -19.55 1.26
C LEU A 21 -1.54 -19.27 2.74
N GLU A 22 -0.28 -18.98 3.09
CA GLU A 22 0.13 -18.72 4.46
C GLU A 22 -0.50 -17.46 5.05
N PHE A 23 -0.61 -16.40 4.27
CA PHE A 23 -1.24 -15.15 4.70
C PHE A 23 -2.73 -15.32 4.96
N THR A 24 -3.39 -16.19 4.19
CA THR A 24 -4.79 -16.54 4.47
C THR A 24 -4.93 -17.12 5.88
N PHE A 25 -4.06 -18.04 6.29
CA PHE A 25 -4.09 -18.59 7.65
C PHE A 25 -3.62 -17.60 8.71
N LEU A 26 -2.58 -16.80 8.43
CA LEU A 26 -2.06 -15.80 9.36
C LEU A 26 -3.14 -14.81 9.80
N PHE A 27 -4.04 -14.45 8.89
CA PHE A 27 -5.03 -13.40 9.09
C PHE A 27 -6.42 -13.91 9.44
N VAL A 28 -6.84 -15.06 8.89
CA VAL A 28 -8.16 -15.66 9.17
C VAL A 28 -8.13 -16.60 10.37
N ALA A 29 -7.01 -17.29 10.61
CA ALA A 29 -6.88 -18.28 11.68
C ALA A 29 -5.46 -18.29 12.27
N PRO A 30 -5.06 -17.25 13.03
CA PRO A 30 -3.67 -17.08 13.52
C PRO A 30 -3.12 -18.30 14.29
N LEU A 31 -3.99 -19.05 14.97
CA LEU A 31 -3.62 -20.30 15.64
C LEU A 31 -3.12 -21.38 14.66
N LEU A 32 -3.75 -21.51 13.47
CA LEU A 32 -3.28 -22.43 12.44
C LEU A 32 -1.91 -22.01 11.90
N TYR A 33 -1.63 -20.72 11.83
CA TYR A 33 -0.30 -20.22 11.45
C TYR A 33 0.76 -20.57 12.50
N LEU A 34 0.44 -20.43 13.79
CA LEU A 34 1.35 -20.88 14.87
C LEU A 34 1.62 -22.40 14.79
N ILE A 35 0.57 -23.19 14.57
CA ILE A 35 0.70 -24.64 14.39
C ILE A 35 1.51 -24.96 13.13
N HIS A 36 1.29 -24.23 12.03
CA HIS A 36 2.07 -24.35 10.80
C HIS A 36 3.56 -24.16 11.08
N ALA A 37 3.93 -23.08 11.78
CA ALA A 37 5.32 -22.77 12.10
C ALA A 37 5.97 -23.88 12.96
N LEU A 38 5.25 -24.40 13.95
CA LEU A 38 5.73 -25.50 14.79
C LEU A 38 5.91 -26.80 14.00
N LEU A 39 4.94 -27.16 13.16
CA LEU A 39 5.03 -28.36 12.32
C LEU A 39 6.14 -28.23 11.28
N SER A 40 6.35 -27.03 10.71
CA SER A 40 7.40 -26.75 9.73
C SER A 40 8.79 -26.88 10.37
N ALA A 41 8.98 -26.28 11.55
CA ALA A 41 10.21 -26.45 12.33
C ALA A 41 10.47 -27.93 12.70
N THR A 42 9.41 -28.66 13.07
CA THR A 42 9.52 -30.08 13.40
C THR A 42 9.86 -30.92 12.17
N LEU A 43 9.27 -30.61 11.01
CA LEU A 43 9.61 -31.24 9.73
C LEU A 43 11.09 -31.02 9.40
N SER A 44 11.57 -29.78 9.45
CA SER A 44 12.98 -29.46 9.19
C SER A 44 13.91 -30.18 10.17
N ALA A 45 13.59 -30.18 11.46
CA ALA A 45 14.37 -30.88 12.48
C ALA A 45 14.38 -32.40 12.26
N THR A 46 13.26 -32.97 11.80
CA THR A 46 13.14 -34.40 11.51
C THR A 46 13.98 -34.76 10.29
N LEU A 47 13.84 -34.02 9.19
CA LEU A 47 14.67 -34.22 8.00
C LEU A 47 16.17 -34.15 8.35
N TYR A 48 16.58 -33.12 9.08
CA TYR A 48 17.96 -32.97 9.52
C TYR A 48 18.45 -34.15 10.37
N SER A 49 17.61 -34.66 11.28
CA SER A 49 17.95 -35.80 12.14
C SER A 49 18.15 -37.11 11.37
N PHE A 50 17.55 -37.23 10.18
CA PHE A 50 17.74 -38.36 9.25
C PHE A 50 18.86 -38.12 8.24
N GLY A 51 19.72 -37.11 8.47
CA GLY A 51 20.89 -36.82 7.63
C GLY A 51 20.58 -35.99 6.38
N LEU A 52 19.35 -35.49 6.23
CA LEU A 52 18.98 -34.62 5.11
C LEU A 52 19.35 -33.17 5.42
N SER A 53 20.42 -32.70 4.79
CA SER A 53 20.83 -31.29 4.77
C SER A 53 20.94 -30.80 3.34
N GLY A 54 20.26 -29.70 3.00
CA GLY A 54 20.25 -29.14 1.66
C GLY A 54 19.34 -27.91 1.57
N ASN A 55 19.37 -27.23 0.43
CA ASN A 55 18.46 -26.12 0.16
C ASN A 55 17.15 -26.66 -0.42
N PHE A 56 16.07 -26.58 0.37
CA PHE A 56 14.73 -27.04 -0.04
C PHE A 56 13.69 -25.92 0.01
N GLY A 57 14.13 -24.65 0.04
CA GLY A 57 13.23 -23.49 0.17
C GLY A 57 12.56 -23.06 -1.15
N GLY A 58 13.11 -23.42 -2.31
CA GLY A 58 12.68 -22.91 -3.62
C GLY A 58 11.56 -23.70 -4.33
N GLY A 59 10.88 -24.62 -3.63
CA GLY A 59 9.86 -25.49 -4.23
C GLY A 59 10.43 -26.70 -4.99
N LEU A 60 9.55 -27.46 -5.65
CA LEU A 60 9.90 -28.74 -6.27
C LEU A 60 10.87 -28.58 -7.44
N ILE A 61 10.72 -27.54 -8.27
CA ILE A 61 11.61 -27.31 -9.42
C ILE A 61 13.04 -27.07 -8.92
N ASP A 62 13.20 -26.18 -7.93
CA ASP A 62 14.49 -25.87 -7.33
C ASP A 62 15.11 -27.08 -6.63
N ALA A 63 14.31 -27.81 -5.83
CA ALA A 63 14.74 -29.03 -5.16
C ALA A 63 15.20 -30.11 -6.16
N PHE A 64 14.49 -30.25 -7.28
CA PHE A 64 14.81 -31.23 -8.30
C PHE A 64 16.10 -30.90 -9.04
N VAL A 65 16.30 -29.63 -9.42
CA VAL A 65 17.47 -29.17 -10.18
C VAL A 65 18.72 -29.08 -9.30
N GLN A 66 18.61 -28.52 -8.09
CA GLN A 66 19.77 -28.28 -7.23
C GLN A 66 20.17 -29.52 -6.42
N ASN A 67 19.21 -30.36 -6.03
CA ASN A 67 19.48 -31.48 -5.13
C ASN A 67 19.30 -32.82 -5.84
N TRP A 68 18.08 -33.14 -6.30
CA TRP A 68 17.79 -34.50 -6.76
C TRP A 68 18.62 -34.88 -7.99
N ILE A 69 18.57 -34.16 -9.10
CA ILE A 69 19.35 -34.52 -10.31
C ILE A 69 20.85 -34.74 -10.03
N PRO A 70 21.58 -33.80 -9.41
CA PRO A 70 23.02 -33.94 -9.25
C PRO A 70 23.42 -34.94 -8.17
N LEU A 71 22.63 -35.10 -7.10
CA LEU A 71 23.04 -35.87 -5.92
C LEU A 71 22.36 -37.24 -5.82
N PHE A 72 21.31 -37.52 -6.60
CA PHE A 72 20.62 -38.82 -6.58
C PHE A 72 21.55 -40.02 -6.79
N PRO A 73 22.54 -40.01 -7.71
CA PRO A 73 23.43 -41.17 -7.89
C PRO A 73 24.21 -41.56 -6.63
N TYR A 74 24.44 -40.62 -5.72
CA TYR A 74 25.25 -40.81 -4.51
C TYR A 74 24.41 -40.87 -3.23
N HIS A 75 23.24 -40.23 -3.20
CA HIS A 75 22.42 -40.00 -2.01
C HIS A 75 20.92 -40.32 -2.23
N TYR A 76 20.59 -41.26 -3.12
CA TYR A 76 19.18 -41.58 -3.41
C TYR A 76 18.40 -42.08 -2.19
N MET A 77 19.05 -42.74 -1.22
CA MET A 77 18.39 -43.24 -0.02
C MET A 77 17.92 -42.11 0.91
N GLU A 78 18.72 -41.05 1.01
CA GLU A 78 18.37 -39.83 1.71
C GLU A 78 17.16 -39.17 1.05
N TYR A 79 17.14 -39.05 -0.29
CA TYR A 79 15.99 -38.47 -1.01
C TYR A 79 14.72 -39.32 -0.93
N ILE A 80 14.82 -40.65 -0.93
CA ILE A 80 13.67 -41.52 -0.65
C ILE A 80 13.15 -41.26 0.76
N THR A 81 14.05 -41.14 1.75
CA THR A 81 13.70 -40.83 3.14
C THR A 81 13.01 -39.46 3.24
N GLN A 82 13.46 -38.45 2.49
CA GLN A 82 12.82 -37.14 2.39
C GLN A 82 11.36 -37.27 1.92
N ILE A 83 11.11 -38.04 0.87
CA ILE A 83 9.76 -38.24 0.33
C ILE A 83 8.87 -38.94 1.36
N VAL A 84 9.37 -39.98 2.03
CA VAL A 84 8.63 -40.70 3.07
C VAL A 84 8.27 -39.77 4.23
N ILE A 85 9.23 -39.02 4.76
CA ILE A 85 8.99 -38.03 5.84
C ILE A 85 7.99 -36.98 5.38
N GLY A 86 8.12 -36.46 4.14
CA GLY A 86 7.19 -35.48 3.57
C GLY A 86 5.76 -36.00 3.48
N LEU A 87 5.56 -37.26 3.07
CA LEU A 87 4.23 -37.89 3.03
C LEU A 87 3.65 -38.10 4.44
N CYS A 88 4.48 -38.53 5.41
CA CYS A 88 4.05 -38.62 6.81
C CYS A 88 3.63 -37.25 7.36
N PHE A 89 4.42 -36.20 7.13
CA PHE A 89 4.07 -34.86 7.55
C PHE A 89 2.84 -34.32 6.81
N THR A 90 2.64 -34.65 5.54
CA THR A 90 1.41 -34.30 4.82
C THR A 90 0.18 -34.87 5.53
N ALA A 91 0.23 -36.13 5.98
CA ALA A 91 -0.85 -36.73 6.76
C ALA A 91 -1.03 -36.03 8.12
N ILE A 92 0.07 -35.78 8.85
CA ILE A 92 0.04 -35.06 10.14
C ILE A 92 -0.59 -33.67 9.96
N TYR A 93 -0.14 -32.89 8.99
CA TYR A 93 -0.68 -31.58 8.65
C TYR A 93 -2.19 -31.68 8.37
N PHE A 94 -2.60 -32.62 7.51
CA PHE A 94 -4.01 -32.80 7.17
C PHE A 94 -4.87 -33.06 8.41
N PHE A 95 -4.51 -34.03 9.26
CA PHE A 95 -5.32 -34.37 10.43
C PHE A 95 -5.30 -33.27 11.49
N VAL A 96 -4.14 -32.66 11.77
CA VAL A 96 -4.02 -31.58 12.75
C VAL A 96 -4.81 -30.35 12.30
N PHE A 97 -4.63 -29.92 11.04
CA PHE A 97 -5.35 -28.76 10.52
C PHE A 97 -6.84 -29.05 10.46
N ARG A 98 -7.26 -30.19 9.91
CA ARG A 98 -8.67 -30.57 9.85
C ARG A 98 -9.31 -30.56 11.23
N PHE A 99 -8.66 -31.16 12.22
CA PHE A 99 -9.15 -31.18 13.60
C PHE A 99 -9.33 -29.76 14.16
N VAL A 100 -8.32 -28.90 14.02
CA VAL A 100 -8.39 -27.53 14.56
C VAL A 100 -9.42 -26.66 13.82
N ILE A 101 -9.48 -26.77 12.48
CA ILE A 101 -10.48 -26.05 11.67
C ILE A 101 -11.90 -26.50 12.04
N GLN A 102 -12.12 -27.80 12.28
CA GLN A 102 -13.43 -28.31 12.73
C GLN A 102 -13.75 -27.91 14.17
N LEU A 103 -12.77 -27.97 15.08
CA LEU A 103 -12.95 -27.63 16.50
C LEU A 103 -13.28 -26.15 16.72
N LYS A 104 -12.67 -25.26 15.93
CA LYS A 104 -12.83 -23.80 16.06
C LYS A 104 -13.76 -23.19 15.01
N ASP A 105 -14.37 -24.03 14.17
CA ASP A 105 -15.20 -23.64 13.03
C ASP A 105 -14.61 -22.51 12.17
N TYR A 106 -13.34 -22.63 11.80
CA TYR A 106 -12.69 -21.63 10.95
C TYR A 106 -13.29 -21.64 9.54
N LYS A 107 -13.73 -20.47 9.08
CA LYS A 107 -14.24 -20.21 7.73
C LYS A 107 -13.08 -20.07 6.71
N THR A 108 -12.30 -21.13 6.55
CA THR A 108 -11.26 -21.23 5.51
C THR A 108 -11.89 -21.29 4.12
N PRO A 109 -11.17 -20.92 3.03
CA PRO A 109 -11.69 -21.07 1.67
C PRO A 109 -12.26 -22.48 1.44
N GLY A 110 -13.50 -22.57 0.94
CA GLY A 110 -14.27 -23.81 0.80
C GLY A 110 -15.13 -24.19 2.00
N ARG A 111 -15.14 -23.37 3.05
CA ARG A 111 -16.03 -23.46 4.22
C ARG A 111 -16.81 -22.17 4.48
N THR A 112 -16.71 -21.18 3.60
CA THR A 112 -17.53 -19.97 3.60
C THR A 112 -18.93 -20.28 3.09
N ASP A 113 -19.92 -19.50 3.54
CA ASP A 113 -21.30 -19.66 3.08
C ASP A 113 -21.39 -19.27 1.59
N ASP A 114 -22.29 -19.89 0.81
CA ASP A 114 -22.36 -19.78 -0.67
C ASP A 114 -22.50 -18.35 -1.22
N THR A 115 -22.74 -17.36 -0.36
CA THR A 115 -22.86 -15.93 -0.68
C THR A 115 -21.55 -15.15 -0.55
N VAL A 116 -20.46 -15.76 -0.10
CA VAL A 116 -19.14 -15.11 0.08
C VAL A 116 -18.11 -15.77 -0.84
N ASP A 117 -17.55 -14.98 -1.76
CA ASP A 117 -16.51 -15.46 -2.67
C ASP A 117 -15.29 -16.01 -1.92
N ASP A 118 -14.88 -17.22 -2.29
CA ASP A 118 -13.64 -17.82 -1.81
C ASP A 118 -12.46 -17.01 -2.33
N LYS A 119 -11.83 -16.20 -1.47
CA LYS A 119 -10.60 -15.44 -1.78
C LYS A 119 -9.45 -15.88 -0.87
N LEU A 120 -8.23 -15.86 -1.42
CA LEU A 120 -7.01 -15.92 -0.63
C LEU A 120 -6.72 -14.52 -0.06
N PHE A 121 -6.49 -14.44 1.25
CA PHE A 121 -6.29 -13.17 1.93
C PHE A 121 -4.81 -12.82 1.99
N THR A 122 -4.49 -11.62 1.52
CA THR A 122 -3.17 -11.01 1.62
C THR A 122 -3.05 -10.14 2.87
N LYS A 123 -1.83 -9.69 3.15
CA LYS A 123 -1.56 -8.67 4.17
C LYS A 123 -2.30 -7.36 3.92
N ALA A 124 -2.55 -7.01 2.66
CA ALA A 124 -3.36 -5.84 2.31
C ALA A 124 -4.84 -6.08 2.65
N ASP A 125 -5.39 -7.25 2.31
CA ASP A 125 -6.78 -7.60 2.62
C ASP A 125 -7.06 -7.62 4.13
N TYR A 126 -6.13 -8.13 4.95
CA TYR A 126 -6.26 -8.11 6.41
C TYR A 126 -6.25 -6.70 6.99
N LYS A 127 -5.36 -5.83 6.50
CA LYS A 127 -5.32 -4.42 6.92
C LYS A 127 -6.60 -3.68 6.54
N ALA A 128 -7.14 -3.95 5.35
CA ALA A 128 -8.42 -3.41 4.92
C ALA A 128 -9.58 -3.92 5.79
N LYS A 129 -9.57 -5.19 6.19
CA LYS A 129 -10.60 -5.78 7.07
C LYS A 129 -10.52 -5.27 8.52
N GLN A 130 -9.32 -5.08 9.08
CA GLN A 130 -9.13 -4.43 10.38
C GLN A 130 -9.62 -2.98 10.39
N ALA A 131 -9.44 -2.24 9.29
CA ALA A 131 -10.01 -0.90 9.13
C ALA A 131 -11.56 -0.93 9.07
N GLY A 132 -12.15 -2.01 8.52
CA GLY A 132 -13.60 -2.22 8.47
C GLY A 132 -14.24 -2.78 9.75
N THR A 133 -13.49 -3.42 10.66
CA THR A 133 -14.08 -4.01 11.89
C THR A 133 -14.33 -2.98 13.00
N ALA A 134 -13.96 -1.71 12.78
CA ALA A 134 -14.34 -0.58 13.64
C ALA A 134 -15.72 0.01 13.26
N ALA A 135 -16.43 -0.57 12.29
CA ALA A 135 -17.66 -0.02 11.71
C ALA A 135 -18.95 -0.81 12.01
N ASP A 136 -18.93 -1.83 12.88
CA ASP A 136 -20.16 -2.46 13.38
C ASP A 136 -20.56 -1.88 14.73
N GLY A 137 -21.04 -0.64 14.64
CA GLY A 137 -21.65 0.14 15.71
C GLY A 137 -22.29 1.36 15.07
N ALA A 138 -23.62 1.34 14.99
CA ALA A 138 -24.46 2.26 14.23
C ALA A 138 -24.07 3.75 14.29
N ALA A 139 -24.39 4.43 13.18
CA ALA A 139 -24.21 5.84 12.83
C ALA A 139 -22.83 6.20 12.27
N ALA A 140 -22.84 6.62 11.00
CA ALA A 140 -21.68 7.14 10.28
C ALA A 140 -20.89 8.16 11.12
N PRO A 141 -19.56 8.00 11.24
CA PRO A 141 -18.72 9.10 11.70
C PRO A 141 -17.62 9.44 10.68
N SER A 142 -17.44 10.74 10.50
CA SER A 142 -16.31 11.43 9.91
C SER A 142 -14.96 10.72 10.05
N MET A 143 -14.24 10.67 8.93
CA MET A 143 -12.81 10.37 8.73
C MET A 143 -11.94 10.72 9.97
N LYS A 144 -11.50 9.71 10.72
CA LYS A 144 -10.50 9.88 11.79
C LYS A 144 -9.10 9.64 11.20
N LEU A 145 -8.15 10.52 11.50
CA LEU A 145 -6.73 10.37 11.19
C LEU A 145 -6.21 8.99 11.66
N ASP A 146 -5.29 8.38 10.89
CA ASP A 146 -4.61 7.14 11.26
C ASP A 146 -3.88 7.35 12.60
N GLU A 147 -4.23 6.54 13.60
CA GLU A 147 -3.76 6.65 14.99
C GLU A 147 -2.21 6.64 15.10
N ARG A 148 -1.53 6.06 14.10
CA ARG A 148 -0.06 5.98 14.05
C ARG A 148 0.60 7.29 13.66
N ASP A 149 -0.03 8.07 12.79
CA ASP A 149 0.48 9.38 12.36
C ASP A 149 0.33 10.39 13.50
N VAL A 150 -0.78 10.30 14.24
CA VAL A 150 -1.01 11.07 15.46
C VAL A 150 0.05 10.75 16.53
N LYS A 151 0.39 9.46 16.72
CA LYS A 151 1.42 9.02 17.66
C LYS A 151 2.82 9.49 17.27
N ALA A 152 3.20 9.33 16.00
CA ALA A 152 4.51 9.75 15.51
C ALA A 152 4.71 11.27 15.69
N LYS A 153 3.69 12.07 15.35
CA LYS A 153 3.71 13.52 15.54
C LYS A 153 3.79 13.91 17.02
N ALA A 154 2.95 13.32 17.87
CA ALA A 154 2.95 13.61 19.30
C ALA A 154 4.28 13.24 19.98
N PHE A 155 4.92 12.13 19.58
CA PHE A 155 6.25 11.77 20.10
C PHE A 155 7.33 12.73 19.62
N LEU A 156 7.26 13.19 18.37
CA LEU A 156 8.22 14.13 17.81
C LEU A 156 8.13 15.49 18.49
N GLU A 157 6.92 16.01 18.68
CA GLU A 157 6.65 17.24 19.44
C GLU A 157 7.10 17.08 20.91
N GLY A 158 6.77 15.95 21.53
CA GLY A 158 7.20 15.65 22.90
C GLY A 158 8.72 15.55 23.07
N LEU A 159 9.47 15.20 22.01
CA LEU A 159 10.94 15.16 22.02
C LEU A 159 11.59 16.51 21.70
N GLY A 160 10.80 17.58 21.54
CA GLY A 160 11.29 18.93 21.28
C GLY A 160 11.30 19.34 19.81
N GLY A 161 10.66 18.56 18.94
CA GLY A 161 10.51 18.81 17.50
C GLY A 161 11.69 18.34 16.63
N PRO A 162 11.57 18.44 15.29
CA PRO A 162 12.57 17.91 14.35
C PRO A 162 13.99 18.45 14.59
N SER A 163 14.09 19.74 14.89
CA SER A 163 15.36 20.44 15.19
C SER A 163 16.10 19.87 16.41
N ASN A 164 15.42 19.14 17.30
CA ASN A 164 16.03 18.56 18.49
C ASN A 164 16.46 17.10 18.29
N ILE A 165 16.19 16.49 17.14
CA ILE A 165 16.50 15.08 16.89
C ILE A 165 17.85 14.96 16.16
N VAL A 166 18.80 14.25 16.77
CA VAL A 166 20.12 13.96 16.18
C VAL A 166 20.08 12.64 15.40
N ASP A 167 19.46 11.62 16.00
CA ASP A 167 19.38 10.29 15.42
C ASP A 167 18.13 9.57 15.92
N VAL A 168 17.53 8.75 15.05
CA VAL A 168 16.38 7.91 15.38
C VAL A 168 16.63 6.49 14.89
N THR A 169 16.53 5.55 15.81
CA THR A 169 16.60 4.11 15.53
C THR A 169 15.48 3.40 16.30
N ASN A 170 15.34 2.10 16.11
CA ASN A 170 14.37 1.35 16.92
C ASN A 170 14.83 -0.08 17.24
N CYS A 171 14.27 -0.62 18.32
CA CYS A 171 14.22 -2.06 18.54
C CYS A 171 12.77 -2.56 18.39
N ALA A 172 12.50 -3.82 18.74
CA ALA A 172 11.19 -4.44 18.52
C ALA A 172 10.02 -3.71 19.21
N THR A 173 10.25 -3.06 20.36
CA THR A 173 9.19 -2.45 21.17
C THR A 173 9.45 -1.00 21.58
N ARG A 174 10.61 -0.43 21.21
CA ARG A 174 10.99 0.94 21.61
C ARG A 174 11.57 1.74 20.45
N LEU A 175 11.10 2.97 20.31
CA LEU A 175 11.72 4.00 19.47
C LEU A 175 12.87 4.62 20.27
N ARG A 176 14.09 4.56 19.74
CA ARG A 176 15.31 5.07 20.36
C ARG A 176 15.68 6.38 19.68
N VAL A 177 15.72 7.45 20.44
CA VAL A 177 15.96 8.78 19.88
C VAL A 177 17.09 9.44 20.65
N THR A 178 18.08 9.93 19.92
CA THR A 178 19.13 10.78 20.46
C THR A 178 18.74 12.23 20.22
N VAL A 179 18.67 13.04 21.28
CA VAL A 179 18.28 14.45 21.19
C VAL A 179 19.47 15.38 21.44
N SER A 180 19.44 16.55 20.81
CA SER A 180 20.45 17.60 20.97
C SER A 180 20.37 18.23 22.37
N ASP A 181 19.16 18.55 22.82
CA ASP A 181 18.89 19.19 24.11
C ASP A 181 17.87 18.37 24.93
N PRO A 182 18.29 17.75 26.05
CA PRO A 182 17.42 16.97 26.93
C PRO A 182 16.35 17.80 27.65
N GLU A 183 16.56 19.11 27.84
CA GLU A 183 15.62 19.97 28.59
C GLU A 183 14.36 20.30 27.77
N ARG A 184 14.45 20.21 26.44
CA ARG A 184 13.32 20.38 25.52
C ARG A 184 12.38 19.18 25.46
N VAL A 185 12.71 18.08 26.14
CA VAL A 185 11.90 16.85 26.12
C VAL A 185 10.81 16.87 27.19
N ALA A 186 9.55 16.77 26.75
CA ALA A 186 8.36 16.76 27.59
C ALA A 186 8.38 15.62 28.63
N PRO A 187 7.69 15.77 29.79
CA PRO A 187 7.57 14.73 30.81
C PRO A 187 7.02 13.41 30.25
N ALA A 188 7.36 12.29 30.91
CA ALA A 188 6.91 10.96 30.48
C ALA A 188 5.39 10.84 30.31
N VAL A 189 4.61 11.62 31.08
CA VAL A 189 3.15 11.68 31.01
C VAL A 189 2.66 12.09 29.61
N ALA A 190 3.31 13.05 28.96
CA ALA A 190 2.92 13.51 27.62
C ALA A 190 3.04 12.37 26.58
N PHE A 191 4.02 11.48 26.75
CA PHE A 191 4.19 10.33 25.88
C PHE A 191 3.16 9.23 26.17
N THR A 192 2.84 9.00 27.45
CA THR A 192 1.82 8.01 27.82
C THR A 192 0.42 8.44 27.43
N ASP A 193 0.11 9.74 27.51
CA ASP A 193 -1.15 10.31 27.04
C ASP A 193 -1.28 10.21 25.51
N ALA A 194 -0.15 10.31 24.80
CA ALA A 194 -0.05 10.04 23.37
C ALA A 194 -0.05 8.53 23.03
N GLY A 195 -0.23 7.64 24.01
CA GLY A 195 -0.35 6.19 23.78
C GLY A 195 0.95 5.40 23.78
N ALA A 196 2.05 5.95 24.33
CA ALA A 196 3.21 5.17 24.71
C ALA A 196 2.95 4.41 26.03
N HIS A 197 3.64 3.29 26.24
CA HIS A 197 3.68 2.59 27.51
C HIS A 197 4.67 3.22 28.50
N GLY A 198 5.54 4.13 28.05
CA GLY A 198 6.45 4.87 28.90
C GLY A 198 7.60 5.53 28.15
N LEU A 199 8.38 6.33 28.89
CA LEU A 199 9.57 7.03 28.41
C LEU A 199 10.76 6.73 29.33
N VAL A 200 11.86 6.24 28.76
CA VAL A 200 13.14 6.06 29.48
C VAL A 200 14.09 7.18 29.09
N ARG A 201 14.72 7.80 30.08
CA ARG A 201 15.65 8.93 29.91
C ARG A 201 17.06 8.54 30.34
N ASN A 202 18.06 8.79 29.50
CA ASN A 202 19.47 8.54 29.81
C ASN A 202 20.36 9.61 29.16
N GLY A 203 20.45 10.78 29.79
CA GLY A 203 21.14 11.95 29.22
C GLY A 203 20.47 12.39 27.92
N HIS A 204 21.24 12.36 26.82
CA HIS A 204 20.76 12.67 25.47
C HIS A 204 20.03 11.52 24.77
N ALA A 205 20.05 10.31 25.34
CA ALA A 205 19.40 9.14 24.76
C ALA A 205 18.04 8.88 25.43
N PHE A 206 16.98 8.91 24.63
CA PHE A 206 15.61 8.66 25.05
C PHE A 206 15.06 7.39 24.40
N GLN A 207 14.20 6.66 25.12
CA GLN A 207 13.47 5.53 24.57
C GLN A 207 11.98 5.66 24.83
N VAL A 208 11.19 5.81 23.77
CA VAL A 208 9.73 5.79 23.84
C VAL A 208 9.28 4.33 23.69
N ILE A 209 8.59 3.80 24.69
CA ILE A 209 8.10 2.42 24.70
C ILE A 209 6.72 2.42 24.04
N VAL A 210 6.59 1.85 22.83
CA VAL A 210 5.32 1.90 22.08
C VAL A 210 4.75 0.51 21.80
N GLY A 211 5.58 -0.54 21.86
CA GLY A 211 5.15 -1.91 21.56
C GLY A 211 5.42 -2.30 20.10
N LEU A 212 4.67 -3.27 19.57
CA LEU A 212 4.99 -3.93 18.29
C LEU A 212 4.81 -3.03 17.05
N SER A 213 4.21 -1.85 17.19
CA SER A 213 4.00 -0.87 16.12
C SER A 213 5.18 0.09 15.88
N VAL A 214 6.29 -0.11 16.61
CA VAL A 214 7.46 0.78 16.55
C VAL A 214 8.09 0.90 15.15
N PRO A 215 8.24 -0.15 14.32
CA PRO A 215 8.79 0.01 12.98
C PRO A 215 7.96 0.97 12.11
N GLN A 216 6.63 0.89 12.20
CA GLN A 216 5.72 1.77 11.45
C GLN A 216 5.73 3.19 12.00
N ILE A 217 5.82 3.35 13.32
CA ILE A 217 5.91 4.68 13.95
C ILE A 217 7.26 5.32 13.64
N ARG A 218 8.36 4.56 13.57
CA ARG A 218 9.67 5.08 13.14
C ARG A 218 9.62 5.60 11.71
N GLU A 219 9.04 4.84 10.79
CA GLU A 219 8.91 5.26 9.39
C GLU A 219 8.15 6.59 9.25
N ARG A 220 7.04 6.73 9.99
CA ARG A 220 6.28 8.00 10.06
C ARG A 220 7.05 9.11 10.76
N PHE A 221 7.78 8.79 11.83
CA PHE A 221 8.60 9.74 12.58
C PHE A 221 9.75 10.27 11.73
N GLU A 222 10.44 9.40 10.98
CA GLU A 222 11.50 9.78 10.02
C GLU A 222 10.93 10.64 8.89
N ALA A 223 9.77 10.29 8.34
CA ALA A 223 9.09 11.11 7.33
C ALA A 223 8.77 12.53 7.85
N LEU A 224 8.45 12.68 9.13
CA LEU A 224 8.23 13.98 9.76
C LEU A 224 9.53 14.76 10.03
N LEU A 225 10.69 14.10 10.09
CA LEU A 225 12.00 14.75 10.24
C LEU A 225 12.51 15.35 8.91
N THR A 226 12.22 14.68 7.80
CA THR A 226 12.62 15.13 6.45
C THR A 226 11.61 16.07 5.79
N ALA A 227 10.41 16.25 6.37
CA ALA A 227 9.49 17.30 5.95
C ALA A 227 10.11 18.69 6.22
N PRO A 228 10.06 19.64 5.26
CA PRO A 228 10.62 20.97 5.46
C PRO A 228 9.95 21.65 6.66
N ALA A 229 10.78 22.10 7.60
CA ALA A 229 10.35 22.70 8.86
C ALA A 229 9.48 23.94 8.60
N SER A 230 8.17 23.79 8.80
CA SER A 230 7.29 24.92 9.06
C SER A 230 7.39 25.22 10.56
N ASP A 231 8.24 26.19 10.90
CA ASP A 231 8.34 26.71 12.27
C ASP A 231 7.00 27.34 12.67
N ALA A 232 6.24 26.59 13.46
CA ALA A 232 5.07 27.09 14.16
C ALA A 232 5.51 27.71 15.50
N ALA A 233 5.67 29.04 15.50
CA ALA A 233 5.48 29.83 16.70
C ALA A 233 4.09 30.48 16.61
N GLU A 234 3.24 30.23 17.62
CA GLU A 234 1.91 30.82 17.76
C GLU A 234 1.96 32.35 17.67
N THR A 235 1.21 32.94 16.73
CA THR A 235 0.36 34.11 16.99
C THR A 235 -0.58 34.43 15.81
N ALA A 236 -1.87 34.52 16.13
CA ALA A 236 -2.94 35.32 15.50
C ALA A 236 -3.24 35.20 13.99
N VAL A 237 -4.43 34.63 13.71
CA VAL A 237 -5.41 35.00 12.66
C VAL A 237 -4.85 35.57 11.34
N GLY A 238 -4.85 34.73 10.29
CA GLY A 238 -4.71 35.17 8.89
C GLY A 238 -4.55 33.97 7.95
N THR A 239 -5.39 33.89 6.92
CA THR A 239 -5.48 32.89 5.84
C THR A 239 -4.22 32.74 4.97
N GLU A 240 -4.16 31.60 4.24
CA GLU A 240 -3.27 31.21 3.11
C GLU A 240 -2.02 30.39 3.48
N LYS A 241 -1.76 29.17 2.96
CA LYS A 241 -2.05 28.57 1.66
C LYS A 241 -2.26 27.04 1.77
N SER A 242 -3.46 26.56 1.49
CA SER A 242 -3.67 25.20 0.96
C SER A 242 -3.38 25.26 -0.54
N VAL A 243 -2.52 24.40 -1.08
CA VAL A 243 -2.32 24.33 -2.55
C VAL A 243 -3.53 23.60 -3.12
N ALA A 244 -4.35 24.32 -3.87
CA ALA A 244 -5.50 23.75 -4.58
C ALA A 244 -5.11 23.39 -6.01
N ILE A 245 -5.52 22.19 -6.43
CA ILE A 245 -5.40 21.69 -7.80
C ILE A 245 -6.79 21.73 -8.42
N ASN A 246 -6.90 22.41 -9.56
CA ASN A 246 -8.17 22.52 -10.27
C ASN A 246 -8.44 21.31 -11.15
N ALA A 247 -9.70 21.09 -11.51
CA ALA A 247 -10.08 20.06 -12.48
C ALA A 247 -9.36 20.28 -13.81
N VAL A 248 -8.90 19.20 -14.44
CA VAL A 248 -8.19 19.28 -15.72
C VAL A 248 -9.13 19.34 -16.93
N THR A 249 -10.41 19.02 -16.77
CA THR A 249 -11.43 19.08 -17.82
C THR A 249 -12.79 19.45 -17.22
N THR A 250 -13.70 20.00 -18.02
CA THR A 250 -15.06 20.34 -17.55
C THR A 250 -15.94 19.10 -17.60
N GLY A 251 -16.57 18.75 -16.48
CA GLY A 251 -17.39 17.54 -16.38
C GLY A 251 -17.77 17.17 -14.95
N HIS A 252 -18.24 15.95 -14.77
CA HIS A 252 -18.65 15.44 -13.46
C HIS A 252 -17.47 14.76 -12.76
N VAL A 253 -17.15 15.18 -11.54
CA VAL A 253 -16.02 14.62 -10.77
C VAL A 253 -16.47 13.39 -10.00
N ILE A 254 -15.83 12.27 -10.24
CA ILE A 254 -16.07 10.98 -9.58
C ILE A 254 -14.88 10.62 -8.69
N ASP A 255 -15.12 9.81 -7.65
CA ASP A 255 -14.00 9.27 -6.87
C ASP A 255 -13.18 8.30 -7.73
N MET A 256 -11.87 8.23 -7.47
CA MET A 256 -10.99 7.30 -8.17
C MET A 256 -11.52 5.86 -8.15
N SER A 257 -12.17 5.43 -7.06
CA SER A 257 -12.76 4.08 -6.93
C SER A 257 -13.93 3.78 -7.88
N GLU A 258 -14.52 4.80 -8.51
CA GLU A 258 -15.62 4.66 -9.47
C GLU A 258 -15.12 4.48 -10.91
N VAL A 259 -13.82 4.67 -11.15
CA VAL A 259 -13.19 4.46 -12.46
C VAL A 259 -13.27 2.98 -12.82
N LYS A 260 -13.76 2.66 -14.02
CA LYS A 260 -13.91 1.27 -14.51
C LYS A 260 -12.59 0.70 -15.05
N ASP A 261 -11.55 0.80 -14.25
CA ASP A 261 -10.22 0.24 -14.48
C ASP A 261 -9.61 -0.16 -13.13
N GLU A 262 -9.10 -1.38 -13.01
CA GLU A 262 -8.58 -1.88 -11.72
C GLU A 262 -7.30 -1.16 -11.27
N MET A 263 -6.46 -0.71 -12.20
CA MET A 263 -5.20 -0.02 -11.90
C MET A 263 -5.47 1.32 -11.22
N PHE A 264 -6.46 2.05 -11.72
CA PHE A 264 -6.85 3.34 -11.19
C PHE A 264 -7.80 3.22 -9.99
N SER A 265 -8.85 2.40 -10.05
CA SER A 265 -9.81 2.26 -8.94
C SER A 265 -9.21 1.72 -7.65
N GLN A 266 -8.18 0.87 -7.75
CA GLN A 266 -7.42 0.40 -6.60
C GLN A 266 -6.26 1.32 -6.20
N LYS A 267 -6.12 2.47 -6.87
CA LYS A 267 -5.11 3.51 -6.62
C LYS A 267 -3.67 3.02 -6.77
N MET A 268 -3.45 2.00 -7.60
CA MET A 268 -2.11 1.44 -7.81
C MET A 268 -1.16 2.41 -8.52
N MET A 269 -1.70 3.33 -9.33
CA MET A 269 -0.95 4.42 -10.00
C MET A 269 -0.97 5.74 -9.22
N GLY A 270 -1.52 5.76 -8.01
CA GLY A 270 -1.72 6.97 -7.21
C GLY A 270 -3.18 7.23 -6.85
N ASP A 271 -3.41 8.02 -5.80
CA ASP A 271 -4.75 8.50 -5.40
C ASP A 271 -5.03 9.88 -6.02
N GLY A 272 -6.31 10.23 -6.13
CA GLY A 272 -6.76 11.47 -6.73
C GLY A 272 -8.24 11.38 -7.09
N VAL A 273 -8.62 12.01 -8.20
CA VAL A 273 -9.99 12.03 -8.72
C VAL A 273 -10.01 11.69 -10.19
N ALA A 274 -11.19 11.37 -10.72
CA ALA A 274 -11.42 11.30 -12.15
C ALA A 274 -12.58 12.20 -12.53
N VAL A 275 -12.65 12.60 -13.80
CA VAL A 275 -13.68 13.48 -14.34
C VAL A 275 -14.30 12.81 -15.55
N GLU A 276 -15.61 12.67 -15.57
CA GLU A 276 -16.38 12.30 -16.76
C GLU A 276 -16.56 13.57 -17.61
N PRO A 277 -15.80 13.74 -18.70
CA PRO A 277 -15.75 15.01 -19.39
C PRO A 277 -17.05 15.30 -20.13
N THR A 278 -17.38 16.58 -20.25
CA THR A 278 -18.40 17.10 -21.17
C THR A 278 -17.78 17.66 -22.45
N GLU A 279 -16.49 17.98 -22.41
CA GLU A 279 -15.73 18.59 -23.51
C GLU A 279 -14.41 17.85 -23.79
N GLY A 280 -13.86 18.04 -24.98
CA GLY A 280 -12.67 17.33 -25.45
C GLY A 280 -11.36 18.07 -25.18
N VAL A 281 -11.19 18.70 -24.01
CA VAL A 281 -9.97 19.44 -23.68
C VAL A 281 -9.49 19.14 -22.27
N VAL A 282 -8.17 18.97 -22.14
CA VAL A 282 -7.43 18.84 -20.88
C VAL A 282 -6.53 20.06 -20.73
N VAL A 283 -6.62 20.72 -19.58
CA VAL A 283 -5.80 21.89 -19.21
C VAL A 283 -4.95 21.60 -17.98
N ALA A 284 -3.90 22.41 -17.80
CA ALA A 284 -3.06 22.37 -16.61
C ALA A 284 -3.88 22.73 -15.36
N PRO A 285 -3.84 21.92 -14.29
CA PRO A 285 -4.67 22.15 -13.11
C PRO A 285 -4.08 23.18 -12.15
N ALA A 286 -2.78 23.47 -12.29
CA ALA A 286 -2.02 24.46 -11.54
C ALA A 286 -0.76 24.84 -12.35
N ASP A 287 0.04 25.75 -11.83
CA ASP A 287 1.38 26.04 -12.37
C ASP A 287 2.28 24.82 -12.15
N ALA A 288 2.90 24.32 -13.23
CA ALA A 288 3.60 23.03 -13.22
C ALA A 288 4.69 22.93 -14.28
N GLU A 289 5.57 21.95 -14.12
CA GLU A 289 6.52 21.49 -15.14
C GLU A 289 6.02 20.18 -15.75
N VAL A 290 6.05 20.06 -17.08
CA VAL A 290 5.70 18.84 -17.80
C VAL A 290 6.84 17.84 -17.69
N THR A 291 6.63 16.74 -16.96
CA THR A 291 7.67 15.73 -16.69
C THR A 291 7.66 14.56 -17.66
N MET A 292 6.51 14.27 -18.28
CA MET A 292 6.38 13.29 -19.35
C MET A 292 5.22 13.63 -20.28
N VAL A 293 5.35 13.22 -21.54
CA VAL A 293 4.26 13.15 -22.50
C VAL A 293 4.35 11.80 -23.20
N MET A 294 3.20 11.16 -23.47
CA MET A 294 3.20 9.96 -24.31
C MET A 294 3.22 10.38 -25.79
N GLU A 295 4.39 10.42 -26.42
CA GLU A 295 4.54 10.97 -27.77
C GLU A 295 3.77 10.20 -28.86
N ASP A 296 3.76 8.87 -28.77
CA ASP A 296 3.12 7.99 -29.76
C ASP A 296 1.59 8.04 -29.65
N SER A 297 1.07 7.86 -28.44
CA SER A 297 -0.36 7.66 -28.20
C SER A 297 -1.09 8.91 -27.69
N ARG A 298 -0.35 9.93 -27.22
CA ARG A 298 -0.81 11.29 -26.87
C ARG A 298 -1.99 11.41 -25.90
N HIS A 299 -2.29 10.34 -25.16
CA HIS A 299 -3.44 10.26 -24.26
C HIS A 299 -3.07 10.53 -22.79
N ALA A 300 -1.78 10.73 -22.47
CA ALA A 300 -1.34 10.97 -21.10
C ALA A 300 -0.22 12.00 -21.00
N VAL A 301 -0.27 12.78 -19.92
CA VAL A 301 0.69 13.83 -19.56
C VAL A 301 1.01 13.73 -18.08
N GLY A 302 2.29 13.78 -17.74
CA GLY A 302 2.78 13.88 -16.37
C GLY A 302 3.20 15.31 -16.05
N LEU A 303 2.83 15.78 -14.87
CA LEU A 303 3.12 17.11 -14.36
C LEU A 303 3.81 17.01 -12.99
N ARG A 304 4.74 17.92 -12.73
CA ARG A 304 5.26 18.17 -11.38
C ARG A 304 4.89 19.58 -10.95
N MET A 305 4.17 19.67 -9.84
CA MET A 305 3.73 20.92 -9.24
C MET A 305 4.86 21.53 -8.40
N ASP A 306 4.78 22.83 -8.11
CA ASP A 306 5.78 23.53 -7.29
C ASP A 306 5.86 22.99 -5.84
N ASN A 307 4.80 22.37 -5.32
CA ASN A 307 4.81 21.72 -4.01
C ASN A 307 5.47 20.32 -4.01
N GLY A 308 5.94 19.85 -5.18
CA GLY A 308 6.55 18.52 -5.35
C GLY A 308 5.55 17.42 -5.70
N ALA A 309 4.25 17.71 -5.81
CA ALA A 309 3.27 16.70 -6.18
C ALA A 309 3.45 16.31 -7.65
N GLU A 310 3.57 15.02 -7.91
CA GLU A 310 3.65 14.44 -9.25
C GLU A 310 2.26 13.94 -9.65
N MET A 311 1.76 14.44 -10.77
CA MET A 311 0.42 14.17 -11.26
C MET A 311 0.46 13.53 -12.63
N LEU A 312 -0.12 12.35 -12.75
CA LEU A 312 -0.43 11.72 -14.02
C LEU A 312 -1.86 12.10 -14.43
N ILE A 313 -1.97 12.75 -15.59
CA ILE A 313 -3.24 12.96 -16.28
C ILE A 313 -3.34 11.91 -17.38
N HIS A 314 -4.39 11.08 -17.33
CA HIS A 314 -4.62 10.01 -18.30
C HIS A 314 -6.03 10.12 -18.88
N ILE A 315 -6.14 10.19 -20.21
CA ILE A 315 -7.41 10.41 -20.91
C ILE A 315 -7.98 9.07 -21.35
N GLY A 316 -9.09 8.67 -20.73
CA GLY A 316 -9.77 7.43 -21.00
C GLY A 316 -9.08 6.20 -20.44
N VAL A 317 -9.68 5.03 -20.64
CA VAL A 317 -9.13 3.72 -20.26
C VAL A 317 -8.82 2.96 -21.54
N ASP A 318 -7.65 2.31 -21.61
CA ASP A 318 -7.16 1.56 -22.79
C ASP A 318 -6.95 2.39 -24.08
N THR A 319 -7.00 3.72 -23.99
CA THR A 319 -6.87 4.65 -25.14
C THR A 319 -5.51 4.66 -25.80
N VAL A 320 -4.48 4.05 -25.19
CA VAL A 320 -3.20 3.76 -25.86
C VAL A 320 -3.38 2.98 -27.16
N LYS A 321 -4.42 2.13 -27.24
CA LYS A 321 -4.77 1.33 -28.43
C LYS A 321 -5.28 2.16 -29.61
N LEU A 322 -5.57 3.46 -29.40
CA LEU A 322 -5.93 4.38 -30.47
C LEU A 322 -4.72 4.92 -31.23
N GLU A 323 -3.50 4.67 -30.74
CA GLU A 323 -2.24 5.05 -31.42
C GLU A 323 -2.23 6.54 -31.82
N GLY A 324 -2.71 7.40 -30.91
CA GLY A 324 -2.75 8.85 -31.09
C GLY A 324 -3.93 9.37 -31.92
N LYS A 325 -4.79 8.50 -32.46
CA LYS A 325 -6.00 8.92 -33.19
C LYS A 325 -6.98 9.61 -32.24
N GLY A 326 -7.39 10.81 -32.61
CA GLY A 326 -8.30 11.62 -31.80
C GLY A 326 -7.60 12.34 -30.65
N PHE A 327 -6.26 12.43 -30.61
CA PHE A 327 -5.50 13.18 -29.61
C PHE A 327 -4.55 14.18 -30.26
N GLU A 328 -4.55 15.41 -29.76
CA GLU A 328 -3.63 16.48 -30.14
C GLU A 328 -2.92 17.00 -28.88
N MET A 329 -1.60 16.79 -28.83
CA MET A 329 -0.75 17.22 -27.71
C MET A 329 -0.26 18.66 -27.97
N HIS A 330 -0.45 19.55 -26.99
CA HIS A 330 -0.10 20.98 -27.10
C HIS A 330 1.19 21.35 -26.35
N VAL A 331 1.77 20.41 -25.62
CA VAL A 331 2.95 20.61 -24.77
C VAL A 331 4.02 19.55 -25.02
N ALA A 332 5.26 19.87 -24.70
CA ALA A 332 6.39 18.96 -24.74
C ALA A 332 6.97 18.72 -23.34
N MET A 333 7.72 17.63 -23.18
CA MET A 333 8.47 17.37 -21.95
C MET A 333 9.44 18.53 -21.66
N GLY A 334 9.44 19.01 -20.41
CA GLY A 334 10.26 20.12 -19.94
C GLY A 334 9.58 21.49 -20.03
N ASP A 335 8.41 21.60 -20.65
CA ASP A 335 7.65 22.85 -20.70
C ASP A 335 7.18 23.26 -19.29
N ARG A 336 7.18 24.57 -19.01
CA ARG A 336 6.48 25.14 -17.85
C ARG A 336 5.14 25.69 -18.28
N VAL A 337 4.08 25.22 -17.61
CA VAL A 337 2.69 25.58 -17.89
C VAL A 337 2.09 26.32 -16.70
N LYS A 338 1.10 27.17 -16.97
CA LYS A 338 0.28 27.84 -15.94
C LYS A 338 -1.09 27.20 -15.83
N ALA A 339 -1.75 27.35 -14.68
CA ALA A 339 -3.14 26.92 -14.52
C ALA A 339 -4.02 27.36 -15.70
N GLY A 340 -4.79 26.43 -16.27
CA GLY A 340 -5.64 26.65 -17.44
C GLY A 340 -4.96 26.56 -18.81
N THR A 341 -3.63 26.36 -18.88
CA THR A 341 -2.93 26.15 -20.17
C THR A 341 -3.41 24.84 -20.82
N PRO A 342 -3.85 24.85 -22.09
CA PRO A 342 -4.21 23.61 -22.80
C PRO A 342 -3.03 22.63 -22.87
N LEU A 343 -3.26 21.38 -22.47
CA LEU A 343 -2.28 20.29 -22.51
C LEU A 343 -2.57 19.33 -23.67
N VAL A 344 -3.82 18.87 -23.76
CA VAL A 344 -4.27 17.90 -24.77
C VAL A 344 -5.68 18.25 -25.22
N THR A 345 -5.94 18.23 -26.52
CA THR A 345 -7.29 18.18 -27.08
C THR A 345 -7.58 16.76 -27.52
N PHE A 346 -8.78 16.26 -27.25
CA PHE A 346 -9.18 14.90 -27.63
C PHE A 346 -10.60 14.84 -28.21
N ASP A 347 -10.81 13.95 -29.17
CA ASP A 347 -12.12 13.71 -29.80
C ASP A 347 -12.85 12.58 -29.06
N ARG A 348 -13.83 12.97 -28.25
CA ARG A 348 -14.67 12.06 -27.49
C ARG A 348 -15.42 11.08 -28.40
N THR A 349 -15.86 11.52 -29.57
CA THR A 349 -16.60 10.67 -30.52
C THR A 349 -15.72 9.52 -30.99
N VAL A 350 -14.47 9.80 -31.33
CA VAL A 350 -13.49 8.77 -31.74
C VAL A 350 -13.25 7.75 -30.63
N ILE A 351 -13.15 8.19 -29.37
CA ILE A 351 -12.96 7.30 -28.22
C ILE A 351 -14.17 6.38 -28.01
N HIS A 352 -15.39 6.95 -28.03
CA HIS A 352 -16.64 6.19 -27.85
C HIS A 352 -16.92 5.25 -29.03
N GLU A 353 -16.68 5.66 -30.27
CA GLU A 353 -16.85 4.81 -31.47
C GLU A 353 -15.90 3.61 -31.47
N ALA A 354 -14.72 3.76 -30.86
CA ALA A 354 -13.78 2.66 -30.64
C ALA A 354 -14.13 1.75 -29.45
N GLY A 355 -15.19 2.08 -28.70
CA GLY A 355 -15.66 1.30 -27.55
C GLY A 355 -14.89 1.55 -26.24
N TYR A 356 -14.13 2.64 -26.16
CA TYR A 356 -13.38 3.02 -24.96
C TYR A 356 -14.12 4.07 -24.14
N GLN A 357 -13.75 4.19 -22.86
CA GLN A 357 -14.23 5.24 -21.98
C GLN A 357 -13.34 6.48 -22.14
N ASP A 358 -13.94 7.66 -22.02
CA ASP A 358 -13.26 8.96 -22.11
C ASP A 358 -13.05 9.63 -20.75
N THR A 359 -13.31 8.92 -19.64
CA THR A 359 -13.04 9.40 -18.28
C THR A 359 -11.58 9.89 -18.15
N VAL A 360 -11.41 11.14 -17.73
CA VAL A 360 -10.08 11.75 -17.54
C VAL A 360 -9.64 11.59 -16.11
N ILE A 361 -8.51 10.92 -15.91
CA ILE A 361 -8.00 10.53 -14.60
C ILE A 361 -6.93 11.51 -14.16
N MET A 362 -7.02 11.97 -12.91
CA MET A 362 -6.03 12.81 -12.24
C MET A 362 -5.44 12.04 -11.06
N ALA A 363 -4.33 11.34 -11.27
CA ALA A 363 -3.68 10.53 -10.24
C ALA A 363 -2.42 11.23 -9.71
N VAL A 364 -2.33 11.42 -8.39
CA VAL A 364 -1.10 11.88 -7.73
C VAL A 364 -0.23 10.66 -7.45
N THR A 365 0.83 10.48 -8.24
CA THR A 365 1.65 9.25 -8.25
C THR A 365 2.45 9.09 -6.96
N ASN A 366 2.89 10.19 -6.37
CA ASN A 366 3.51 10.25 -5.03
C ASN A 366 2.50 10.61 -3.92
N SER A 367 1.21 10.27 -4.08
CA SER A 367 0.15 10.54 -3.09
C SER A 367 0.47 10.05 -1.66
N GLY A 368 1.34 9.06 -1.50
CA GLY A 368 1.84 8.60 -0.19
C GLY A 368 2.61 9.68 0.60
N GLU A 369 3.16 10.69 -0.08
CA GLU A 369 3.83 11.85 0.53
C GLU A 369 2.84 12.94 0.98
N TYR A 370 1.58 12.86 0.55
CA TYR A 370 0.54 13.85 0.81
C TYR A 370 -0.66 13.25 1.57
N PRO A 371 -0.48 12.80 2.83
CA PRO A 371 -1.53 12.13 3.60
C PRO A 371 -2.71 13.04 3.97
N LEU A 372 -2.53 14.37 3.87
CA LEU A 372 -3.57 15.37 4.11
C LEU A 372 -4.33 15.79 2.84
N MET A 373 -3.99 15.21 1.68
CA MET A 373 -4.66 15.50 0.42
C MET A 373 -6.17 15.24 0.55
N LYS A 374 -6.97 16.30 0.46
CA LYS A 374 -8.42 16.22 0.44
C LYS A 374 -8.90 16.22 -1.01
N LYS A 375 -9.92 15.41 -1.25
CA LYS A 375 -10.55 15.23 -2.55
C LYS A 375 -11.98 15.74 -2.50
N THR A 376 -12.40 16.42 -3.55
CA THR A 376 -13.78 16.88 -3.71
C THR A 376 -14.38 16.14 -4.90
N THR A 377 -15.42 15.34 -4.67
CA THR A 377 -16.07 14.47 -5.67
C THR A 377 -17.59 14.62 -5.60
N GLY A 378 -18.32 14.06 -6.58
CA GLY A 378 -19.78 14.10 -6.66
C GLY A 378 -20.33 15.47 -7.05
N MET A 379 -19.53 16.28 -7.74
CA MET A 379 -19.89 17.63 -8.17
C MET A 379 -19.44 17.87 -9.61
N ASP A 380 -20.10 18.80 -10.28
CA ASP A 380 -19.65 19.30 -11.57
C ASP A 380 -18.50 20.29 -11.38
N ALA A 381 -17.48 20.17 -12.22
CA ALA A 381 -16.28 21.00 -12.19
C ALA A 381 -16.01 21.61 -13.56
N LYS A 382 -15.46 22.82 -13.56
CA LYS A 382 -14.99 23.52 -14.75
C LYS A 382 -13.47 23.47 -14.84
N ALA A 383 -12.98 23.15 -16.04
CA ALA A 383 -11.57 23.01 -16.34
C ALA A 383 -10.77 24.26 -15.90
N GLY A 384 -9.68 24.06 -15.16
CA GLY A 384 -8.77 25.12 -14.72
C GLY A 384 -9.33 26.08 -13.66
N GLU A 385 -10.60 25.95 -13.26
CA GLU A 385 -11.27 26.88 -12.32
C GLU A 385 -11.71 26.20 -11.02
N THR A 386 -12.28 24.99 -11.09
CA THR A 386 -12.86 24.34 -9.91
C THR A 386 -11.82 23.50 -9.17
N PRO A 387 -11.53 23.76 -7.88
CA PRO A 387 -10.58 22.98 -7.11
C PRO A 387 -11.14 21.59 -6.77
N VAL A 388 -10.39 20.54 -7.10
CA VAL A 388 -10.78 19.13 -6.88
C VAL A 388 -9.85 18.38 -5.93
N LEU A 389 -8.59 18.85 -5.79
CA LEU A 389 -7.67 18.38 -4.76
C LEU A 389 -7.14 19.56 -3.96
N THR A 390 -6.93 19.37 -2.66
CA THR A 390 -6.24 20.34 -1.81
C THR A 390 -5.22 19.61 -0.95
N PHE A 391 -4.00 20.14 -0.89
CA PHE A 391 -2.89 19.60 -0.11
C PHE A 391 -2.76 20.27 1.26
#